data_AF-A0A820QAS3-F1
#
_entry.id   AF-A0A820QAS3-F1
#
_cell.length_a   1.000
_cell.length_b   1.000
_cell.length_c   1.000
_cell.angle_alpha   90.00
_cell.angle_beta   90.00
_cell.angle_gamma   90.00
#
_symmetry.space_group_name_H-M   'P 1'
#
loop_
_entity.id
_entity.type
_entity.pdbx_description
1 polymer ?
#
loop_
_entity_poly.entity_id
_entity_poly.type
_entity_poly.pdbx_seq_one_letter_code
_entity_poly.pdbx_strand_id
1 'polypeptide(L)' 'PNQTDKENSLTTVDDYLRNLSSRQEFDVYNRDSLRNECLFKLFLPLKTSIKHVIQLIAERIEYSEEQIIIQKSS' A
#
# COMPACT_ATOMS: atom_id res chain seq x y z
N PRO A 1 -28.46 -23.77 5.72
CA PRO A 1 -27.32 -23.31 6.56
C PRO A 1 -26.00 -23.52 5.80
N ASN A 2 -25.68 -22.62 4.88
CA ASN A 2 -24.41 -22.65 4.15
C ASN A 2 -23.35 -21.92 4.98
N GLN A 3 -22.41 -22.69 5.51
CA GLN A 3 -21.14 -22.17 6.00
C GLN A 3 -20.35 -21.66 4.79
N THR A 4 -20.18 -20.35 4.70
CA THR A 4 -19.10 -19.77 3.92
C THR A 4 -18.02 -19.44 4.93
N ASP A 5 -17.11 -20.39 5.11
CA ASP A 5 -15.86 -20.17 5.82
C ASP A 5 -15.14 -19.01 5.13
N LYS A 6 -15.25 -17.82 5.72
CA LYS A 6 -14.39 -16.69 5.35
C LYS A 6 -13.00 -17.10 5.76
N GLU A 7 -12.17 -17.35 4.75
CA GLU A 7 -10.73 -17.56 4.82
C GLU A 7 -10.11 -16.85 6.02
N ASN A 8 -9.79 -17.64 7.05
CA ASN A 8 -8.89 -17.22 8.11
C ASN A 8 -7.53 -16.96 7.46
N SER A 9 -7.22 -15.68 7.20
CA SER A 9 -5.86 -15.24 6.90
C SER A 9 -4.99 -15.39 8.16
N LEU A 10 -4.63 -16.63 8.49
CA LEU A 10 -3.58 -16.94 9.44
C LEU A 10 -2.25 -16.89 8.67
N THR A 11 -1.73 -15.68 8.51
CA THR A 11 -0.33 -15.49 8.10
C THR A 11 0.55 -16.08 9.20
N THR A 12 1.37 -17.08 8.86
CA THR A 12 2.27 -17.68 9.85
C THR A 12 3.32 -16.64 10.29
N VAL A 13 3.93 -16.83 11.47
CA VAL A 13 5.03 -15.95 11.93
C VAL A 13 6.15 -15.90 10.90
N ASP A 14 6.42 -17.02 10.24
CA ASP A 14 7.41 -17.11 9.16
C ASP A 14 7.00 -16.30 7.92
N ASP A 15 5.72 -16.30 7.54
CA ASP A 15 5.21 -15.47 6.45
C ASP A 15 5.30 -13.98 6.80
N TYR A 16 5.03 -13.62 8.06
CA TYR A 16 5.20 -12.26 8.55
C TYR A 16 6.67 -11.82 8.49
N LEU A 17 7.61 -12.63 8.98
CA LEU A 17 9.04 -12.34 8.95
C LEU A 17 9.61 -12.27 7.52
N ARG A 18 9.14 -13.15 6.64
CA ARG A 18 9.48 -13.12 5.21
C ARG A 18 8.91 -11.88 4.52
N ASN A 19 7.71 -11.45 4.91
CA ASN A 19 7.13 -10.22 4.41
C ASN A 19 7.94 -9.00 4.87
N LEU A 20 8.31 -8.92 6.16
CA LEU A 20 9.13 -7.83 6.69
C LEU A 20 10.48 -7.69 5.97
N SER A 21 11.19 -8.82 5.78
CA SER A 21 12.51 -8.83 5.13
C SER A 21 12.49 -8.49 3.64
N SER A 22 11.32 -8.52 2.99
CA SER A 22 11.15 -8.25 1.56
C SER A 22 10.53 -6.87 1.25
N ARG A 23 10.26 -6.06 2.28
CA ARG A 23 9.73 -4.71 2.11
C ARG A 23 10.79 -3.75 1.60
N GLN A 24 10.40 -2.92 0.65
CA GLN A 24 11.14 -1.73 0.23
C GLN A 24 10.42 -0.47 0.73
N GLU A 25 11.22 0.58 0.90
CA GLU A 25 10.77 1.90 1.26
C GLU A 25 10.42 2.69 -0.01
N PHE A 26 9.24 3.32 0.00
CA PHE A 26 8.75 4.17 -1.07
C PHE A 26 8.32 5.51 -0.48
N ASP A 27 8.93 6.60 -0.97
CA ASP A 27 8.50 7.95 -0.66
C ASP A 27 7.26 8.31 -1.49
N VAL A 28 6.23 8.84 -0.84
CA VAL A 28 5.01 9.32 -1.51
C VAL A 28 5.03 10.84 -1.56
N TYR A 29 4.93 11.38 -2.77
CA TYR A 29 4.90 12.82 -3.04
C TYR A 29 3.57 13.21 -3.67
N ASN A 30 3.07 14.41 -3.35
CA ASN A 30 2.03 15.05 -4.15
C ASN A 30 2.66 15.77 -5.34
N ARG A 31 2.36 15.32 -6.55
CA ARG A 31 2.86 15.92 -7.79
C ARG A 31 2.50 17.41 -7.93
N ASP A 32 1.32 17.80 -7.48
CA ASP A 32 0.81 19.16 -7.61
C ASP A 32 1.29 20.07 -6.48
N SER A 33 2.04 19.52 -5.51
CA SER A 33 2.62 20.32 -4.44
C SER A 33 3.76 21.18 -4.98
N LEU A 34 3.66 22.49 -4.76
CA LEU A 34 4.72 23.46 -5.07
C LEU A 34 6.02 23.16 -4.30
N ARG A 35 5.89 22.54 -3.13
CA ARG A 35 7.00 22.02 -2.35
C ARG A 35 7.08 20.53 -2.65
N ASN A 36 8.11 20.11 -3.38
CA ASN A 36 8.37 18.70 -3.68
C ASN A 36 8.81 17.96 -2.40
N GLU A 37 7.91 17.90 -1.43
CA GLU A 37 8.13 17.39 -0.08
C GLU A 37 7.49 16.00 0.02
N CYS A 38 8.23 15.08 0.64
CA CYS A 38 7.75 13.74 0.91
C CYS A 38 6.62 13.83 1.94
N LEU A 39 5.41 13.39 1.56
CA LEU A 39 4.27 13.41 2.47
C LEU A 39 4.41 12.34 3.55
N PHE A 40 4.79 11.12 3.13
CA PHE A 40 5.01 9.98 4.00
C PHE A 40 5.71 8.85 3.26
N LYS A 41 6.16 7.85 4.02
CA LYS A 41 6.83 6.65 3.53
C LYS A 41 5.93 5.43 3.61
N LEU A 42 5.98 4.59 2.58
CA LEU A 42 5.33 3.28 2.54
C LEU A 42 6.40 2.18 2.57
N PHE A 43 6.16 1.15 3.37
CA PHE A 43 7.04 -0.02 3.48
C PHE A 43 6.33 -1.25 2.94
N LEU A 44 6.54 -1.53 1.65
CA LEU A 44 5.75 -2.50 0.90
C LEU A 44 6.64 -3.52 0.20
N PRO A 45 6.22 -4.80 0.10
CA PRO A 45 6.88 -5.75 -0.79
C PRO A 45 6.85 -5.26 -2.25
N LEU A 46 7.90 -5.55 -3.03
CA LEU A 46 7.96 -5.22 -4.46
C LEU A 46 6.79 -5.79 -5.28
N LYS A 47 6.20 -6.89 -4.81
CA LYS A 47 5.08 -7.57 -5.48
C LYS A 47 3.70 -6.97 -5.16
N THR A 48 3.65 -5.88 -4.39
CA THR A 48 2.39 -5.22 -4.02
C THR A 48 1.67 -4.71 -5.27
N SER A 49 0.37 -4.98 -5.36
CA SER A 49 -0.44 -4.53 -6.50
C SER A 49 -0.74 -3.04 -6.40
N ILE A 50 -0.85 -2.37 -7.55
CA ILE A 50 -1.17 -0.93 -7.63
C ILE A 50 -2.47 -0.60 -6.89
N LYS A 51 -3.49 -1.46 -6.99
CA LYS A 51 -4.76 -1.28 -6.26
C LYS A 51 -4.54 -1.21 -4.76
N HIS A 52 -3.71 -2.10 -4.21
CA HIS A 52 -3.42 -2.09 -2.77
C HIS A 52 -2.59 -0.87 -2.37
N VAL A 53 -1.66 -0.42 -3.23
CA VAL A 53 -0.94 0.85 -3.00
C VAL A 53 -1.91 2.02 -2.93
N ILE A 54 -2.86 2.11 -3.86
CA ILE A 54 -3.89 3.17 -3.89
C ILE A 54 -4.72 3.15 -2.59
N GLN A 55 -5.21 1.98 -2.20
CA GLN A 55 -5.97 1.81 -0.96
C GLN A 55 -5.18 2.33 0.26
N LEU A 56 -3.92 1.92 0.40
CA LEU A 56 -3.07 2.34 1.52
C LEU A 56 -2.82 3.85 1.53
N ILE A 57 -2.63 4.47 0.36
CA ILE A 57 -2.47 5.92 0.24
C ILE A 57 -3.77 6.63 0.65
N ALA A 58 -4.91 6.19 0.10
CA ALA A 58 -6.23 6.76 0.36
C ALA A 58 -6.58 6.71 1.85
N GLU A 59 -6.37 5.57 2.50
CA GLU A 59 -6.54 5.40 3.95
C GLU A 59 -5.63 6.35 4.74
N ARG A 60 -4.39 6.56 4.30
CA ARG A 60 -3.41 7.37 5.03
C ARG A 60 -3.66 8.87 4.97
N ILE A 61 -4.28 9.36 3.89
CA ILE A 61 -4.57 10.78 3.68
C ILE A 61 -6.06 11.13 3.84
N GLU A 62 -6.91 10.14 4.11
CA GLU A 62 -8.37 10.27 4.29
C GLU A 62 -9.11 10.73 3.02
N TYR A 63 -8.69 10.21 1.86
CA TYR A 63 -9.32 10.46 0.55
C TYR A 63 -9.99 9.18 0.03
N SER A 64 -10.83 9.31 -1.00
CA SER A 64 -11.37 8.14 -1.69
C SER A 64 -10.34 7.54 -2.66
N GLU A 65 -10.37 6.22 -2.87
CA GLU A 65 -9.43 5.54 -3.79
C GLU A 65 -9.50 6.12 -5.21
N GLU A 66 -10.69 6.52 -5.65
CA GLU A 66 -10.95 7.10 -6.97
C GLU A 66 -10.29 8.46 -7.18
N GLN A 67 -9.89 9.14 -6.09
CA GLN A 67 -9.19 10.42 -6.14
C GLN A 67 -7.67 10.27 -6.26
N ILE A 68 -7.14 9.05 -6.14
CA ILE A 68 -5.69 8.78 -6.19
C ILE A 68 -5.28 8.34 -7.59
N ILE A 69 -4.37 9.11 -8.21
CA ILE A 69 -3.77 8.76 -9.51
C ILE A 69 -2.27 8.54 -9.30
N ILE A 70 -1.82 7.29 -9.40
CA ILE A 70 -0.40 6.95 -9.39
C ILE A 70 0.16 7.15 -10.80
N GLN A 71 1.27 7.87 -10.88
CA GLN A 71 1.95 8.14 -12.14
C GLN A 71 3.25 7.39 -12.24
N LYS A 72 3.52 6.86 -13.43
CA LYS A 72 4.83 6.29 -13.74
C LYS A 72 5.82 7.42 -13.97
N SER A 73 7.04 7.23 -13.47
CA SER A 73 8.19 8.04 -13.87
C SER A 73 8.36 7.98 -15.39
N SER A 74 8.61 9.15 -16.01
CA SER A 74 8.82 9.30 -17.45
C SER A 74 10.14 8.67 -17.90
#